data_AF-A0A537RF71-F1
#
_entry.id   AF-A0A537RF71-F1
#
_cell.length_a   1.000
_cell.length_b   1.000
_cell.length_c   1.000
_cell.angle_alpha   90.00
_cell.angle_beta   90.00
_cell.angle_gamma   90.00
#
_symmetry.space_group_name_H-M   'P 1'
#
loop_
_entity.id
_entity.type
_entity.pdbx_description
1 polymer ?
#
loop_
_entity_poly.entity_id
_entity_poly.type
_entity_poly.pdbx_seq_one_letter_code
_entity_poly.pdbx_strand_id
1 'polypeptide(L)' 'MDEHERIAKAAQQVDKRIGFYVHSVVFLLVCGGLAAVNLFATPEVWWAQWPFLGWGVAVVFHGLCAFGNGPNV' A
#
# COMPACT_ATOMS: atom_id res chain seq x y z
N MET A 1 -25.34 14.13 16.56
CA MET A 1 -24.61 13.02 15.94
C MET A 1 -24.89 11.81 16.79
N ASP A 2 -25.59 10.83 16.22
CA ASP A 2 -26.09 9.66 16.94
C ASP A 2 -24.92 8.72 17.30
N GLU A 3 -25.07 7.91 18.35
CA GLU A 3 -24.05 6.94 18.79
C GLU A 3 -23.68 6.00 17.63
N HIS A 4 -24.68 5.59 16.85
CA HIS A 4 -24.54 4.74 15.66
C HIS A 4 -23.70 5.38 14.55
N GLU A 5 -23.82 6.69 14.31
CA GLU A 5 -23.01 7.40 13.30
C GLU A 5 -21.53 7.45 13.70
N ARG A 6 -21.24 7.56 15.01
CA ARG A 6 -19.86 7.59 15.52
C ARG A 6 -19.16 6.25 15.31
N ILE A 7 -19.86 5.16 15.62
CA ILE A 7 -19.36 3.79 15.44
C ILE A 7 -19.12 3.49 13.96
N ALA A 8 -20.07 3.86 13.08
CA ALA A 8 -19.94 3.65 11.64
C ALA A 8 -18.75 4.41 11.04
N LYS A 9 -18.55 5.68 11.43
CA LYS A 9 -17.38 6.48 10.98
C LYS A 9 -16.07 5.89 11.46
N ALA A 10 -16.00 5.43 12.71
CA ALA A 10 -14.79 4.79 13.26
C ALA A 10 -14.46 3.49 12.50
N ALA A 11 -15.47 2.64 12.24
CA ALA A 11 -15.29 1.40 11.48
C ALA A 11 -14.78 1.67 10.05
N GLN A 12 -15.34 2.68 9.37
CA GLN A 12 -14.92 3.05 8.02
C GLN A 12 -13.47 3.56 7.96
N GLN A 13 -13.00 4.24 9.01
CA GLN A 13 -11.59 4.67 9.10
C GLN A 13 -10.64 3.49 9.30
N VAL A 14 -11.03 2.49 10.09
CA VAL A 14 -10.25 1.26 10.31
C VAL A 14 -10.15 0.46 9.01
N ASP A 15 -11.26 0.28 8.31
CA ASP A 15 -11.31 -0.50 7.06
C ASP A 15 -10.39 0.09 5.97
N LYS A 16 -10.39 1.43 5.82
CA LYS A 16 -9.47 2.13 4.91
C LYS A 16 -7.99 1.87 5.23
N ARG A 17 -7.63 1.84 6.53
CA ARG A 17 -6.25 1.56 6.95
C ARG A 17 -5.88 0.11 6.70
N ILE A 18 -6.77 -0.83 7.00
CA ILE A 18 -6.54 -2.27 6.75
C ILE A 18 -6.36 -2.53 5.25
N GLY A 19 -7.22 -1.96 4.40
CA GLY A 19 -7.09 -2.07 2.95
C GLY A 19 -5.74 -1.57 2.44
N PHE A 20 -5.25 -0.44 2.98
CA PHE A 20 -3.92 0.07 2.66
C PHE A 20 -2.79 -0.86 3.11
N TYR A 21 -2.87 -1.41 4.34
CA TYR A 21 -1.85 -2.35 4.85
C TYR A 21 -1.78 -3.62 4.01
N VAL A 22 -2.93 -4.20 3.64
CA VAL A 22 -2.98 -5.38 2.78
C VAL A 22 -2.31 -5.09 1.44
N HIS A 23 -2.66 -3.98 0.79
CA HIS A 23 -2.08 -3.60 -0.49
C HIS A 23 -0.56 -3.37 -0.39
N SER A 24 -0.11 -2.72 0.69
CA SER A 24 1.31 -2.46 0.94
C SER A 24 2.11 -3.74 1.19
N VAL A 25 1.56 -4.69 1.96
CA VAL A 25 2.20 -5.99 2.21
C VAL A 25 2.29 -6.79 0.92
N VAL A 26 1.22 -6.85 0.13
CA VAL A 26 1.23 -7.52 -1.18
C VAL A 26 2.27 -6.88 -2.09
N PHE A 27 2.35 -5.55 -2.14
CA PHE A 27 3.36 -4.84 -2.91
C PHE A 27 4.77 -5.22 -2.50
N LEU A 28 5.08 -5.23 -1.19
CA LEU A 28 6.40 -5.60 -0.68
C LEU A 28 6.75 -7.06 -0.98
N LEU A 29 5.81 -7.99 -0.81
CA LEU A 29 6.04 -9.41 -1.08
C LEU A 29 6.27 -9.67 -2.57
N VAL A 30 5.43 -9.10 -3.44
CA VAL A 30 5.57 -9.26 -4.90
C VAL A 30 6.84 -8.60 -5.39
N CYS A 31 7.10 -7.34 -5.04
CA CYS A 31 8.27 -6.62 -5.50
C CYS A 31 9.57 -7.19 -4.92
N GLY A 32 9.58 -7.60 -3.65
CA GLY A 32 10.71 -8.30 -3.03
C GLY A 32 10.97 -9.66 -3.69
N GLY A 33 9.92 -10.43 -3.98
CA GLY A 33 10.02 -11.68 -4.73
C GLY A 33 10.57 -11.47 -6.15
N LEU A 34 10.07 -10.48 -6.89
CA LEU A 34 10.56 -10.15 -8.22
C LEU A 34 12.01 -9.65 -8.19
N ALA A 35 12.39 -8.88 -7.18
CA ALA A 35 13.78 -8.46 -6.98
C ALA A 35 14.69 -9.67 -6.72
N ALA A 36 14.27 -10.62 -5.88
CA ALA A 36 15.00 -11.86 -5.67
C ALA A 36 15.12 -12.66 -6.97
N VAL A 37 14.03 -12.84 -7.73
CA VAL A 37 14.06 -13.51 -9.03
C VAL A 37 15.01 -12.80 -9.99
N ASN A 38 15.01 -11.46 -10.02
CA ASN A 38 15.93 -10.70 -10.87
C ASN A 38 17.39 -10.98 -10.50
N LEU A 39 17.72 -10.96 -9.21
CA LEU A 39 19.08 -11.23 -8.72
C LEU A 39 19.55 -12.66 -9.03
N PHE A 40 18.66 -13.65 -8.94
CA PHE A 40 19.02 -15.06 -9.18
C PHE A 40 18.94 -15.48 -10.64
N ALA A 41 17.99 -14.96 -11.41
CA ALA A 41 17.74 -15.40 -12.78
C ALA A 41 18.43 -14.52 -13.83
N THR A 42 18.55 -13.21 -13.59
CA THR A 42 19.08 -12.28 -14.61
C THR A 42 19.73 -11.06 -13.94
N PRO A 43 20.87 -11.24 -13.22
CA PRO A 43 21.50 -10.15 -12.48
C PRO A 43 22.00 -9.01 -13.38
N GLU A 44 22.33 -9.32 -14.63
CA GLU A 44 22.79 -8.38 -15.67
C GLU A 44 21.72 -7.34 -16.07
N VAL A 45 20.44 -7.71 -15.92
CA VAL A 45 19.31 -6.88 -16.37
C VAL A 45 18.34 -6.68 -15.21
N TRP A 46 18.30 -5.46 -14.69
CA TRP A 46 17.37 -5.08 -13.63
C TRP A 46 15.98 -4.80 -14.21
N TRP A 47 15.24 -5.83 -14.61
CA TRP A 47 13.86 -5.67 -15.08
C TRP A 47 12.86 -5.47 -13.94
N ALA A 48 13.21 -5.89 -12.72
CA ALA A 48 12.35 -5.72 -11.55
C ALA A 48 12.00 -4.25 -11.25
N GLN A 49 12.77 -3.26 -11.71
CA GLN A 49 12.50 -1.83 -11.48
C GLN A 49 11.15 -1.38 -12.04
N TRP A 50 10.68 -1.97 -13.15
CA TRP A 50 9.42 -1.57 -13.79
C TRP A 50 8.19 -1.80 -12.91
N PRO A 51 8.01 -2.98 -12.28
CA PRO A 51 6.97 -3.19 -11.28
C PRO A 51 7.06 -2.22 -10.09
N PHE A 52 8.28 -1.95 -9.59
CA PHE A 52 8.45 -0.99 -8.48
C PHE A 52 8.04 0.43 -8.88
N LEU A 53 8.38 0.88 -10.09
CA LEU A 53 8.02 2.22 -10.57
C LEU A 53 6.53 2.34 -10.90
N GLY A 54 5.94 1.33 -11.55
CA GLY A 54 4.52 1.35 -11.90
C GLY A 54 3.62 1.24 -10.66
N TRP A 55 3.86 0.24 -9.83
CA TRP A 55 3.01 -0.04 -8.67
C TRP A 55 3.38 0.81 -7.45
N GLY A 56 4.66 1.18 -7.29
CA GLY A 56 5.10 2.02 -6.18
C GLY A 56 4.41 3.38 -6.17
N VAL A 57 4.16 3.96 -7.35
CA VAL A 57 3.38 5.20 -7.47
C VAL A 57 1.94 5.00 -6.96
N ALA A 58 1.29 3.90 -7.34
CA ALA A 58 -0.07 3.59 -6.88
C ALA A 58 -0.15 3.41 -5.35
N VAL A 59 0.84 2.74 -4.74
CA VAL A 59 0.94 2.57 -3.29
C VAL A 59 1.13 3.91 -2.59
N VAL A 60 1.99 4.79 -3.11
CA VAL A 60 2.20 6.14 -2.54
C VAL A 60 0.90 6.95 -2.57
N PHE A 61 0.18 6.95 -3.69
CA PHE A 61 -1.12 7.63 -3.78
C PHE A 61 -2.16 7.02 -2.83
N HIS A 62 -2.23 5.69 -2.71
CA HIS A 62 -3.10 5.03 -1.73
C HIS A 62 -2.74 5.40 -0.29
N GLY A 63 -1.45 5.50 0.04
CA GLY A 63 -0.99 5.93 1.36
C GLY A 63 -1.38 7.37 1.66
N LEU A 64 -1.20 8.27 0.72
CA LEU A 64 -1.64 9.66 0.84
C LEU A 64 -3.16 9.76 1.01
N CYS A 65 -3.96 8.95 0.33
CA CYS A 65 -5.42 8.93 0.53
C CYS A 65 -5.83 8.29 1.87
N ALA A 66 -5.13 7.26 2.32
CA ALA A 66 -5.43 6.55 3.56
C ALA A 66 -5.02 7.36 4.81
N PHE A 67 -3.92 8.12 4.73
CA PHE A 67 -3.33 8.87 5.85
C PHE A 67 -3.40 10.39 5.74
N GLY A 68 -3.60 10.96 4.55
CA GLY A 68 -3.72 12.41 4.34
C GLY A 68 -4.96 13.04 4.98
N ASN A 69 -5.84 12.22 5.58
CA ASN A 69 -7.00 12.65 6.36
C ASN A 69 -6.84 12.45 7.88
N GLY A 70 -5.63 12.53 8.45
CA GLY A 70 -5.51 12.49 9.92
C GLY A 70 -4.32 13.26 10.49
N PRO A 71 -4.42 13.79 11.73
CA PRO A 71 -5.56 14.41 12.41
C PRO A 71 -5.35 15.93 12.55
N ASN A 72 -6.44 16.72 12.55
CA ASN A 72 -6.40 18.03 13.20
C ASN A 72 -6.17 17.75 14.70
N VAL A 73 -4.95 18.00 15.15
CA VAL A 73 -4.60 18.13 16.58
C VAL A 73 -5.39 19.25 17.22
#